data_AF-A0A8T7JM00-F1
#
_entry.id   AF-A0A8T7JM00-F1
#
_cell.length_a   1.000
_cell.length_b   1.000
_cell.length_c   1.000
_cell.angle_alpha   90.00
_cell.angle_beta   90.00
_cell.angle_gamma   90.00
#
_symmetry.space_group_name_H-M   'P 1'
#
loop_
_entity.id
_entity.type
_entity.pdbx_description
1 polymer ?
#
loop_
_entity_poly.entity_id
_entity_poly.type
_entity_poly.pdbx_seq_one_letter_code
_entity_poly.pdbx_strand_id
1 'polypeptide(L)' 'MNRKKKIFTKLSAKAKKANLKANPKNKPKYISKAERAKLEAQENQALQEDSPSSEI' A
#
# COMPACT_ATOMS: atom_id res chain seq x y z
N MET A 1 30.25 0.72 -14.13
CA MET A 1 29.99 1.85 -13.22
C MET A 1 31.20 2.10 -12.32
N ASN A 2 31.78 3.29 -12.38
CA ASN A 2 33.01 3.63 -11.65
C ASN A 2 32.80 3.52 -10.12
N ARG A 3 33.88 3.25 -9.39
CA ARG A 3 33.88 3.07 -7.91
C ARG A 3 33.10 4.17 -7.19
N LYS A 4 33.32 5.43 -7.55
CA LYS A 4 32.61 6.61 -7.00
C LYS A 4 31.09 6.49 -7.14
N LYS A 5 30.61 6.15 -8.34
CA LYS A 5 29.17 5.98 -8.60
C LYS A 5 28.59 4.80 -7.82
N LYS A 6 29.33 3.68 -7.68
CA LYS A 6 28.88 2.51 -6.91
C LYS A 6 28.80 2.80 -5.40
N ILE A 7 29.70 3.62 -4.86
CA ILE A 7 29.63 4.07 -3.46
C ILE A 7 28.41 4.97 -3.27
N PHE A 8 28.23 5.95 -4.16
CA PHE A 8 27.10 6.88 -4.09
C PHE A 8 25.75 6.14 -4.12
N THR A 9 25.55 5.21 -5.06
CA THR A 9 24.29 4.46 -5.16
C THR A 9 23.99 3.66 -3.90
N LYS A 10 24.99 3.00 -3.31
CA LYS A 10 24.84 2.26 -2.04
C LYS A 10 24.47 3.17 -0.87
N LEU A 11 25.11 4.34 -0.75
CA LEU A 11 24.82 5.29 0.33
C LEU A 11 23.43 5.91 0.17
N SER A 12 23.07 6.33 -1.04
CA SER A 12 21.74 6.88 -1.32
C SER A 12 20.63 5.87 -1.04
N ALA A 13 20.82 4.59 -1.39
CA ALA A 13 19.85 3.54 -1.11
C ALA A 13 19.65 3.33 0.41
N LYS A 14 20.73 3.33 1.20
CA LYS A 14 20.67 3.25 2.67
C LYS A 14 19.96 4.45 3.28
N ALA A 15 20.29 5.67 2.84
CA ALA A 15 19.65 6.89 3.32
C ALA A 15 18.15 6.91 3.01
N LYS A 16 17.74 6.53 1.80
CA LYS A 16 16.32 6.39 1.43
C LYS A 16 15.59 5.38 2.33
N LYS A 17 16.21 4.22 2.59
CA LYS A 17 15.64 3.19 3.48
C LYS A 17 15.49 3.70 4.92
N ALA A 18 16.46 4.45 5.43
CA ALA A 18 16.39 5.04 6.76
C ALA A 18 15.28 6.09 6.86
N ASN A 19 15.17 7.00 5.87
CA ASN A 19 14.13 8.03 5.83
C ASN A 19 12.71 7.45 5.75
N LEU A 20 12.51 6.38 4.97
CA LEU A 20 11.23 5.68 4.89
C LEU A 20 10.82 5.02 6.21
N LYS A 21 11.80 4.49 6.96
CA LYS A 21 11.57 3.90 8.29
C LYS A 21 11.28 4.96 9.35
N ALA A 22 11.97 6.09 9.30
CA ALA A 22 11.82 7.18 10.26
C ALA A 22 10.49 7.94 10.08
N ASN A 23 9.96 8.00 8.85
CA ASN A 23 8.70 8.68 8.55
C ASN A 23 7.67 7.71 7.93
N PRO A 24 7.10 6.80 8.74
CA PRO A 24 6.04 5.93 8.26
C PRO A 24 4.81 6.77 7.91
N LYS A 25 4.34 6.67 6.67
CA LYS A 25 3.12 7.35 6.22
C LYS A 25 1.91 6.61 6.78
N ASN A 26 1.61 6.81 8.06
CA ASN A 26 0.45 6.22 8.76
C ASN A 26 -0.86 6.98 8.49
N LYS A 27 -0.85 7.95 7.58
CA LYS A 27 -2.06 8.71 7.22
C LYS A 27 -2.86 7.89 6.21
N PRO A 28 -4.15 7.62 6.45
CA PRO A 28 -4.99 7.04 5.42
C PRO A 28 -4.94 7.94 4.19
N LYS A 29 -4.66 7.36 3.02
CA LYS A 29 -4.68 8.11 1.76
C LYS A 29 -6.06 8.73 1.63
N TYR A 30 -6.13 10.05 1.46
CA TYR A 30 -7.42 10.70 1.21
C TYR A 30 -7.95 10.17 -0.12
N ILE A 31 -9.12 9.57 -0.07
CA ILE A 31 -9.85 9.00 -1.20
C ILE A 31 -11.08 9.87 -1.38
N SER A 32 -11.41 10.22 -2.62
CA SER A 32 -12.59 11.05 -2.91
C SER A 32 -13.89 10.37 -2.46
N LYS A 33 -14.97 11.14 -2.23
CA LYS A 33 -16.28 10.58 -1.83
C LYS A 33 -16.76 9.50 -2.80
N ALA A 34 -16.54 9.70 -4.11
CA ALA A 34 -16.93 8.76 -5.15
C ALA A 34 -16.12 7.45 -5.09
N GLU A 35 -14.81 7.53 -4.85
CA GLU A 35 -13.97 6.34 -4.73
C GLU A 35 -14.23 5.57 -3.43
N ARG A 36 -14.58 6.27 -2.34
CA ARG A 36 -14.98 5.62 -1.08
C ARG A 36 -16.25 4.79 -1.25
N ALA A 37 -17.27 5.35 -1.92
CA ALA A 37 -18.50 4.64 -2.23
C ALA A 37 -18.28 3.44 -3.16
N LYS A 38 -17.34 3.55 -4.12
CA LYS A 38 -16.96 2.42 -5.00
C LYS A 38 -16.28 1.29 -4.22
N LEU A 39 -15.41 1.62 -3.27
CA LEU A 39 -14.75 0.63 -2.42
C LEU A 39 -15.74 -0.06 -1.47
N GLU A 40 -16.65 0.69 -0.85
CA GLU A 40 -17.71 0.14 0.01
C GLU A 40 -18.68 -0.77 -0.79
N ALA A 41 -19.03 -0.41 -2.02
CA ALA A 41 -19.85 -1.24 -2.91
C ALA A 41 -19.13 -2.54 -3.32
N GLN A 42 -17.81 -2.47 -3.59
CA GLN A 42 -17.00 -3.65 -3.90
C GLN A 42 -16.80 -4.56 -2.67
N GLU A 43 -16.60 -3.97 -1.48
CA GLU A 43 -16.47 -4.72 -0.23
C GLU A 43 -17.79 -5.43 0.14
N ASN A 44 -18.94 -4.76 -0.05
CA ASN A 44 -20.26 -5.38 0.14
C ASN A 44 -20.57 -6.48 -0.87
N GLN A 45 -20.08 -6.38 -2.12
CA GLN A 45 -20.23 -7.45 -3.11
C GLN A 45 -19.35 -8.66 -2.78
N ALA A 46 -18.12 -8.43 -2.30
CA ALA A 46 -17.22 -9.51 -1.89
C ALA A 46 -17.74 -10.27 -0.66
N LEU A 47 -18.38 -9.58 0.29
CA LEU A 47 -18.96 -10.21 1.50
C LEU A 47 -20.23 -11.04 1.22
N GLN A 48 -20.91 -10.86 0.08
CA GLN A 48 -22.11 -11.63 -0.28
C GLN A 48 -21.78 -12.97 -0.96
N GLU A 49 -20.56 -13.16 -1.44
CA GLU A 49 -20.13 -14.38 -2.15
C GLU A 49 -19.57 -15.47 -1.21
N ASP A 50 -19.27 -15.15 0.05
CA ASP A 50 -18.71 -16.08 1.06
C ASP A 50 -19.78 -16.63 2.04
N SER A 51 -21.04 -16.74 1.62
CA SER A 51 -22.05 -17.49 2.36
C SER A 51 -22.20 -18.87 1.73
N PRO A 52 -21.53 -19.93 2.26
CA PRO A 52 -21.72 -21.27 1.73
C PRO A 52 -23.13 -21.73 2.10
N SER A 53 -23.99 -21.78 1.10
CA SER A 53 -25.21 -22.57 1.12
C SER A 53 -24.85 -24.03 1.43
N SER A 54 -25.12 -24.48 2.64
CA SER A 54 -25.36 -25.90 2.90
C SER A 54 -26.67 -26.03 3.66
N GLU A 55 -27.76 -26.06 2.90
CA GLU A 55 -28.97 -26.81 3.24
C GLU A 55 -28.58 -28.30 3.41
N ILE A 56 -28.94 -28.88 4.56
CA ILE A 56 -29.63 -30.18 4.77
C ILE A 56 -30.01 -30.25 6.25
#